data_AF-A0A7J4GP59-F1
#
_entry.id   AF-A0A7J4GP59-F1
#
_cell.length_a   1.000
_cell.length_b   1.000
_cell.length_c   1.000
_cell.angle_alpha   90.00
_cell.angle_beta   90.00
_cell.angle_gamma   90.00
#
_symmetry.space_group_name_H-M   'P 1'
#
loop_
_entity.id
_entity.type
_entity.pdbx_description
1 polymer ?
#
loop_
_entity_poly.entity_id
_entity_poly.type
_entity_poly.pdbx_seq_one_letter_code
_entity_poly.pdbx_strand_id
1 'polypeptide(L)'
;SARFVGDMAYIVTFRQMDPLWVIDLSNASNPTILGELEVPGVSTYIHPLGDGQLLTIGIGAANEDGTGLDWSNTQLSLFNASNATDPTLVDVLGLSPVSDSTDGWSWGYSEATYEHKAFQYWGPKELLAVPMTTYRYKYWYDSNGDYQWKYHWVSKLVIVNVSAGNNLTIHGEVDHSDFYTSGHYWWSSTGISRSIFMGDYIYAISHAGITVTNLSTMNMTDSLVLNEEVEDDYYGYAEESSTSSSDAEKED
;
A
#
# COMPACT_ATOMS: atom_id res chain seq x y z
N SER A 1 3.02 -2.86 15.04
CA SER A 1 2.49 -4.15 14.53
C SER A 1 2.90 -5.28 15.47
N ALA A 2 2.14 -6.38 15.53
CA ALA A 2 2.55 -7.59 16.24
C ALA A 2 2.29 -8.82 15.36
N ARG A 3 3.27 -9.71 15.25
CA ARG A 3 3.20 -10.92 14.41
C ARG A 3 3.66 -12.13 15.20
N PHE A 4 2.85 -13.18 15.19
CA PHE A 4 3.12 -14.44 15.89
C PHE A 4 3.45 -15.53 14.88
N VAL A 5 4.55 -16.24 15.10
CA VAL A 5 5.05 -17.32 14.22
C VAL A 5 5.52 -18.47 15.11
N GLY A 6 4.69 -19.51 15.23
CA GLY A 6 4.96 -20.61 16.16
C GLY A 6 5.12 -20.10 17.59
N ASP A 7 6.24 -20.43 18.23
CA ASP A 7 6.58 -20.01 19.59
C ASP A 7 7.25 -18.62 19.64
N MET A 8 7.26 -17.86 18.54
CA MET A 8 7.89 -16.55 18.46
C MET A 8 6.86 -15.43 18.28
N ALA A 9 7.11 -14.29 18.92
CA ALA A 9 6.45 -13.03 18.60
C ALA A 9 7.44 -11.97 18.14
N TYR A 10 7.06 -11.26 17.09
CA TYR A 10 7.76 -10.10 16.55
C TYR A 10 6.89 -8.87 16.75
N ILE A 11 7.42 -7.87 17.45
CA ILE A 11 6.67 -6.66 17.78
C ILE A 11 7.47 -5.46 17.31
N VAL A 12 6.76 -4.54 16.67
CA VAL A 12 7.24 -3.19 16.38
C VAL A 12 6.24 -2.20 16.97
N THR A 13 6.76 -1.06 17.41
CA THR A 13 6.01 0.03 18.04
C THR A 13 5.68 1.14 17.04
N PHE A 14 5.35 2.33 17.51
CA PHE A 14 5.18 3.52 16.66
C PHE A 14 6.06 4.66 17.20
N ARG A 15 7.34 4.35 17.38
CA ARG A 15 8.38 5.31 17.76
C ARG A 15 9.14 5.69 16.49
N GLN A 16 9.62 6.94 16.38
CA GLN A 16 10.40 7.39 15.21
C GLN A 16 11.66 6.53 14.97
N MET A 17 12.20 5.98 16.05
CA MET A 17 13.14 4.87 16.02
C MET A 17 12.38 3.66 16.51
N ASP A 18 11.98 2.78 15.58
CA ASP A 18 11.08 1.68 15.88
C ASP A 18 11.87 0.40 16.17
N PRO A 19 11.92 -0.06 17.43
CA PRO A 19 12.55 -1.32 17.75
C PRO A 19 11.73 -2.49 17.22
N LEU A 20 12.38 -3.37 16.45
CA LEU A 20 11.95 -4.74 16.23
C LEU A 20 12.33 -5.58 17.45
N TRP A 21 11.32 -6.05 18.18
CA TRP A 21 11.48 -6.97 19.30
C TRP A 21 11.26 -8.40 18.84
N VAL A 22 12.15 -9.31 19.28
CA VAL A 22 12.02 -10.76 19.11
C VAL A 22 11.75 -11.38 20.47
N ILE A 23 10.59 -12.02 20.63
CA ILE A 23 10.09 -12.52 21.92
C ILE A 23 9.85 -14.03 21.82
N ASP A 24 10.40 -14.78 22.77
CA ASP A 24 10.07 -16.19 22.99
C ASP A 24 8.75 -16.33 23.75
N LEU A 25 7.85 -17.11 23.17
CA LEU A 25 6.53 -17.47 23.71
C LEU A 25 6.39 -18.98 23.98
N SER A 26 7.48 -19.76 23.92
CA SER A 26 7.48 -21.20 24.24
C SER A 26 6.85 -21.51 25.60
N ASN A 27 6.96 -20.57 26.55
CA ASN A 27 6.18 -20.53 27.77
C ASN A 27 5.28 -19.28 27.79
N ALA A 28 4.01 -19.45 27.43
CA ALA A 28 3.02 -18.35 27.38
C ALA A 28 2.80 -17.63 28.73
N SER A 29 3.14 -18.25 29.86
CA SER A 29 3.04 -17.62 31.19
C SER A 29 4.31 -16.85 31.59
N ASN A 30 5.39 -16.98 30.83
CA ASN A 30 6.66 -16.30 31.07
C ASN A 30 7.36 -15.94 29.74
N PRO A 31 6.79 -15.01 28.95
CA PRO A 31 7.39 -14.56 27.71
C PRO A 31 8.72 -13.85 27.97
N THR A 32 9.72 -14.10 27.13
CA THR A 32 11.08 -13.56 27.31
C THR A 32 11.52 -12.82 26.05
N ILE A 33 12.03 -11.59 26.22
CA ILE A 33 12.65 -10.85 25.12
C ILE A 33 14.02 -11.48 24.83
N LEU A 34 14.21 -11.92 23.59
CA LEU A 34 15.47 -12.52 23.14
C LEU A 34 16.41 -11.49 22.52
N GLY A 35 15.86 -10.58 21.70
CA GLY A 35 16.65 -9.59 20.97
C GLY A 35 15.81 -8.36 20.62
N GLU A 36 16.52 -7.27 20.34
CA GLU A 36 15.98 -6.00 19.89
C GLU A 36 16.84 -5.43 18.77
N LEU A 37 16.22 -4.72 17.83
CA LEU A 37 16.93 -3.98 16.78
C LEU A 37 16.19 -2.68 16.49
N GLU A 38 16.84 -1.56 16.77
CA GLU A 38 16.29 -0.24 16.44
C GLU A 38 16.57 0.12 14.98
N VAL A 39 15.52 0.50 14.25
CA VAL A 39 15.63 0.99 12.87
C VAL A 39 14.93 2.34 12.74
N PRO A 40 15.53 3.33 12.05
CA PRO A 40 14.86 4.59 11.74
C PRO A 40 13.57 4.40 10.96
N GLY A 41 12.57 5.22 11.27
CA GLY A 41 11.22 5.13 10.71
C GLY A 41 10.29 4.29 11.58
N VAL A 42 9.09 4.02 11.06
CA VAL A 42 8.06 3.22 11.73
C VAL A 42 7.61 2.08 10.85
N SER A 43 7.44 0.87 11.40
CA SER A 43 6.87 -0.26 10.69
C SER A 43 5.39 -0.44 11.04
N THR A 44 4.51 -0.43 10.05
CA THR A 44 3.07 -0.56 10.26
C THR A 44 2.57 -1.99 10.07
N TYR A 45 3.26 -2.81 9.28
CA TYR A 45 2.94 -4.22 9.06
C TYR A 45 4.21 -5.08 8.98
N ILE A 46 4.12 -6.32 9.50
CA ILE A 46 5.21 -7.30 9.51
C ILE A 46 4.72 -8.58 8.82
N HIS A 47 5.47 -9.00 7.80
CA HIS A 47 5.22 -10.21 7.04
C HIS A 47 6.38 -11.22 7.23
N PRO A 48 6.15 -12.38 7.85
CA PRO A 48 7.16 -13.43 7.92
C PRO A 48 7.39 -14.05 6.55
N LEU A 49 8.66 -14.15 6.13
CA LEU A 49 9.05 -14.81 4.87
C LEU A 49 9.39 -16.30 5.07
N GLY A 50 9.71 -16.69 6.31
CA GLY A 50 10.21 -18.03 6.65
C GLY A 50 11.62 -17.97 7.22
N ASP A 51 12.04 -19.03 7.92
CA ASP A 51 13.41 -19.17 8.47
C ASP A 51 13.91 -17.95 9.27
N GLY A 52 13.02 -17.30 10.03
CA GLY A 52 13.36 -16.11 10.82
C GLY A 52 13.53 -14.82 10.02
N GLN A 53 13.28 -14.82 8.71
CA GLN A 53 13.27 -13.60 7.91
C GLN A 53 11.92 -12.90 7.94
N LEU A 54 11.96 -11.57 8.03
CA LEU A 54 10.78 -10.72 8.13
C LEU A 54 10.89 -9.58 7.11
N LEU A 55 9.78 -9.28 6.47
CA LEU A 55 9.62 -8.11 5.61
C LEU A 55 8.63 -7.17 6.27
N THR A 56 8.99 -5.91 6.45
CA THR A 56 8.07 -4.88 6.95
C THR A 56 7.80 -3.83 5.89
N ILE A 57 6.65 -3.18 6.05
CA ILE A 57 6.28 -1.96 5.34
C ILE A 57 5.93 -0.89 6.37
N GLY A 58 6.26 0.35 6.05
CA GLY A 58 5.91 1.50 6.88
C GLY A 58 6.39 2.82 6.29
N ILE A 59 6.81 3.74 7.16
CA ILE A 59 7.17 5.11 6.80
C ILE A 59 8.62 5.35 7.22
N GLY A 60 9.44 5.84 6.29
CA GLY A 60 10.85 6.08 6.56
C GLY A 60 11.14 7.33 7.36
N ALA A 61 12.37 7.43 7.87
CA ALA A 61 12.84 8.61 8.57
C ALA A 61 13.01 9.80 7.62
N ALA A 62 12.71 11.01 8.10
CA ALA A 62 12.88 12.23 7.32
C ALA A 62 14.33 12.74 7.29
N ASN A 63 15.09 12.47 8.35
CA ASN A 63 16.44 12.97 8.54
C ASN A 63 17.44 11.82 8.64
N GLU A 64 18.70 12.08 8.26
CA GLU A 64 19.79 11.09 8.33
C GLU A 64 20.07 10.58 9.75
N ASP A 65 19.74 11.38 10.77
CA ASP A 65 19.86 11.03 12.18
C ASP A 65 18.71 10.14 12.70
N GLY A 66 17.78 9.77 11.81
CA GLY A 66 16.62 8.93 12.11
C GLY A 66 15.45 9.68 12.74
N THR A 67 15.53 11.01 12.86
CA THR A 67 14.43 11.82 13.42
C THR A 67 13.39 12.19 12.37
N GLY A 68 12.14 12.35 12.83
CA GLY A 68 11.02 12.68 11.96
C GLY A 68 10.60 11.53 11.04
N LEU A 69 9.43 11.68 10.41
CA LEU A 69 8.92 10.71 9.45
C LEU A 69 8.72 11.42 8.11
N ASP A 70 9.29 10.84 7.05
CA ASP A 70 8.99 11.24 5.68
C ASP A 70 7.74 10.51 5.22
N TRP A 71 6.59 11.14 5.41
CA TRP A 71 5.28 10.62 5.02
C TRP A 71 5.13 10.37 3.51
N SER A 72 6.07 10.84 2.69
CA SER A 72 6.12 10.55 1.26
C SER A 72 6.98 9.33 0.90
N ASN A 73 7.73 8.80 1.86
CA ASN A 73 8.60 7.64 1.70
C ASN A 73 7.97 6.41 2.36
N THR A 74 7.26 5.62 1.54
CA THR A 74 6.83 4.29 1.96
C THR A 74 8.06 3.38 1.96
N GLN A 75 8.45 2.88 3.13
CA GLN A 75 9.67 2.12 3.29
C GLN A 75 9.37 0.62 3.43
N LEU A 76 10.11 -0.20 2.70
CA LEU A 76 10.25 -1.63 2.94
C LEU A 76 11.56 -1.90 3.69
N SER A 77 11.50 -2.74 4.72
CA SER A 77 12.69 -3.15 5.48
C SER A 77 12.74 -4.67 5.59
N LEU A 78 13.86 -5.26 5.18
CA LEU A 78 14.11 -6.70 5.26
C LEU A 78 14.98 -7.00 6.48
N PHE A 79 14.51 -7.90 7.33
CA PHE A 79 15.19 -8.29 8.56
C PHE A 79 15.54 -9.77 8.56
N ASN A 80 16.63 -10.09 9.24
CA ASN A 80 17.02 -11.46 9.55
C ASN A 80 17.06 -11.65 11.08
N ALA A 81 16.09 -12.40 11.59
CA ALA A 81 15.98 -12.82 12.99
C ALA A 81 16.15 -14.35 13.14
N SER A 82 16.90 -15.00 12.23
CA SER A 82 17.25 -16.43 12.35
C SER A 82 18.01 -16.71 13.65
N ASN A 83 18.88 -15.77 14.06
CA ASN A 83 19.42 -15.69 15.40
C ASN A 83 18.55 -14.73 16.22
N ALA A 84 17.63 -15.29 17.02
CA ALA A 84 16.66 -14.50 17.76
C ALA A 84 17.28 -13.51 18.77
N THR A 85 18.51 -13.75 19.23
CA THR A 85 19.22 -12.85 20.16
C THR A 85 20.02 -11.74 19.48
N ASP A 86 20.14 -11.80 18.15
CA ASP A 86 20.91 -10.84 17.35
C ASP A 86 20.22 -10.59 16.00
N PRO A 87 19.01 -9.99 16.00
CA PRO A 87 18.31 -9.64 14.77
C PRO A 87 19.07 -8.55 14.02
N THR A 88 19.13 -8.67 12.69
CA THR A 88 19.84 -7.70 11.83
C THR A 88 18.94 -7.14 10.73
N LEU A 89 19.20 -5.89 10.35
CA LEU A 89 18.60 -5.24 9.18
C LEU A 89 19.44 -5.63 7.95
N VAL A 90 18.82 -6.34 7.01
CA VAL A 90 19.48 -6.81 5.79
C VAL A 90 19.49 -5.72 4.73
N ASP A 91 18.34 -5.11 4.48
CA ASP A 91 18.20 -4.07 3.46
C ASP A 91 16.98 -3.18 3.70
N VAL A 92 17.01 -1.99 3.09
CA VAL A 92 15.94 -1.00 3.13
C VAL A 92 15.70 -0.47 1.72
N LEU A 93 14.44 -0.45 1.31
CA LEU A 93 14.01 0.12 0.03
C LEU A 93 12.88 1.13 0.24
N GLY A 94 13.15 2.40 -0.07
CA GLY A 94 12.12 3.44 -0.16
C GLY A 94 11.36 3.33 -1.49
N LEU A 95 10.04 3.44 -1.42
CA LEU A 95 9.13 3.41 -2.56
C LEU A 95 8.46 4.78 -2.72
N SER A 96 8.48 5.27 -3.96
CA SER A 96 7.76 6.48 -4.37
C SER A 96 7.03 6.23 -5.68
N PRO A 97 5.77 6.68 -5.83
CA PRO A 97 5.04 6.56 -7.10
C PRO A 97 5.66 7.41 -8.23
N VAL A 98 6.44 8.44 -7.87
CA VAL A 98 7.06 9.40 -8.80
C VAL A 98 8.54 9.56 -8.49
N SER A 99 9.36 9.67 -9.54
CA SER A 99 10.82 9.83 -9.42
C SER A 99 11.24 11.27 -9.12
N ASP A 100 10.42 12.25 -9.51
CA ASP A 100 10.67 13.68 -9.29
C ASP A 100 9.56 14.28 -8.42
N SER A 101 9.87 14.54 -7.16
CA SER A 101 8.94 15.12 -6.18
C SER A 101 8.81 16.64 -6.30
N THR A 102 9.58 17.31 -7.17
CA THR A 102 9.65 18.78 -7.23
C THR A 102 8.51 19.41 -8.04
N ASP A 103 7.78 18.65 -8.86
CA ASP A 103 6.68 19.15 -9.72
C ASP A 103 5.32 19.17 -8.98
N GLY A 104 5.34 19.58 -7.71
CA GLY A 104 4.14 19.86 -6.90
C GLY A 104 3.28 18.63 -6.56
N TRP A 105 3.89 17.45 -6.49
CA TRP A 105 3.19 16.23 -6.06
C TRP A 105 2.81 16.30 -4.59
N SER A 106 1.62 15.82 -4.28
CA SER A 106 1.24 15.48 -2.91
C SER A 106 2.06 14.29 -2.40
N TRP A 107 2.04 14.06 -1.09
CA TRP A 107 2.76 12.95 -0.49
C TRP A 107 2.27 11.62 -1.07
N GLY A 108 3.19 10.83 -1.59
CA GLY A 108 2.89 9.49 -2.08
C GLY A 108 2.58 8.56 -0.92
N TYR A 109 1.56 7.71 -1.07
CA TYR A 109 1.16 6.77 -0.02
C TYR A 109 0.82 5.40 -0.61
N SER A 110 0.82 4.39 0.27
CA SER A 110 0.43 3.03 -0.06
C SER A 110 -0.68 2.54 0.86
N GLU A 111 -1.73 1.97 0.29
CA GLU A 111 -2.79 1.29 1.06
C GLU A 111 -2.23 0.13 1.89
N ALA A 112 -1.13 -0.51 1.44
CA ALA A 112 -0.47 -1.60 2.16
C ALA A 112 0.15 -1.19 3.51
N THR A 113 0.28 0.11 3.78
CA THR A 113 0.73 0.60 5.10
C THR A 113 -0.33 0.47 6.19
N TYR A 114 -1.61 0.34 5.86
CA TYR A 114 -2.69 0.20 6.84
C TYR A 114 -3.70 -0.91 6.55
N GLU A 115 -3.71 -1.48 5.33
CA GLU A 115 -4.50 -2.64 4.95
C GLU A 115 -3.59 -3.78 4.46
N HIS A 116 -3.45 -4.82 5.28
CA HIS A 116 -2.64 -5.99 4.96
C HIS A 116 -3.10 -6.75 3.71
N LYS A 117 -4.36 -6.61 3.26
CA LYS A 117 -4.84 -7.21 2.01
C LYS A 117 -4.29 -6.52 0.75
N ALA A 118 -3.78 -5.30 0.87
CA ALA A 118 -3.07 -4.61 -0.20
C ALA A 118 -1.58 -5.02 -0.27
N PHE A 119 -1.04 -5.62 0.81
CA PHE A 119 0.30 -6.19 0.84
C PHE A 119 0.28 -7.61 0.27
N GLN A 120 0.60 -7.76 -1.01
CA GLN A 120 0.54 -9.06 -1.68
C GLN A 120 1.95 -9.62 -1.93
N TYR A 121 2.38 -10.55 -1.09
CA TYR A 121 3.62 -11.30 -1.28
C TYR A 121 3.35 -12.69 -1.90
N TRP A 122 4.16 -13.07 -2.88
CA TRP A 122 4.10 -14.37 -3.55
C TRP A 122 5.43 -15.12 -3.44
N GLY A 123 5.55 -15.90 -2.36
CA GLY A 123 6.73 -16.68 -2.02
C GLY A 123 7.32 -17.53 -3.15
N PRO A 124 6.53 -18.25 -3.98
CA PRO A 124 7.09 -19.07 -5.06
C PRO A 124 7.90 -18.32 -6.12
N LYS A 125 7.70 -17.00 -6.27
CA LYS A 125 8.53 -16.14 -7.14
C LYS A 125 9.33 -15.10 -6.35
N GLU A 126 9.22 -15.09 -5.02
CA GLU A 126 9.83 -14.09 -4.15
C GLU A 126 9.47 -12.63 -4.54
N LEU A 127 8.24 -12.40 -4.98
CA LEU A 127 7.78 -11.08 -5.41
C LEU A 127 6.79 -10.48 -4.43
N LEU A 128 6.97 -9.20 -4.10
CA LEU A 128 5.99 -8.38 -3.39
C LEU A 128 5.38 -7.37 -4.37
N ALA A 129 4.07 -7.19 -4.32
CA ALA A 129 3.39 -6.11 -5.01
C ALA A 129 2.84 -5.09 -4.00
N VAL A 130 3.19 -3.81 -4.20
CA VAL A 130 2.84 -2.70 -3.31
C VAL A 130 2.14 -1.61 -4.12
N PRO A 131 0.86 -1.30 -3.83
CA PRO A 131 0.18 -0.20 -4.49
C PRO A 131 0.72 1.14 -4.00
N MET A 132 0.98 2.08 -4.90
CA MET A 132 1.51 3.40 -4.62
C MET A 132 0.67 4.44 -5.36
N THR A 133 0.19 5.45 -4.63
CA THR A 133 -0.66 6.51 -5.20
C THR A 133 -0.12 7.88 -4.83
N THR A 134 -0.18 8.83 -5.78
CA THR A 134 -0.04 10.26 -5.51
C THR A 134 -0.89 11.06 -6.49
N TYR A 135 -1.03 12.35 -6.25
CA TYR A 135 -1.66 13.28 -7.18
C TYR A 135 -1.01 14.64 -7.11
N ARG A 136 -1.32 15.48 -8.09
CA ARG A 136 -1.04 16.91 -8.05
C ARG A 136 -2.17 17.69 -8.67
N TYR A 137 -2.31 18.92 -8.22
CA TYR A 137 -3.27 19.88 -8.75
C TYR A 137 -2.57 20.90 -9.65
N LYS A 138 -3.02 21.05 -10.89
CA LYS A 138 -2.55 22.10 -11.80
C LYS A 138 -3.72 22.99 -12.19
N TYR A 139 -3.50 24.31 -12.18
CA TYR A 139 -4.45 25.30 -12.64
C TYR A 139 -3.79 26.26 -13.63
N TRP A 140 -4.58 26.81 -14.56
CA TRP A 140 -4.14 27.78 -15.55
C TRP A 140 -5.33 28.64 -16.00
N TYR A 141 -5.05 29.71 -16.74
CA TYR A 141 -6.07 30.49 -17.44
C TYR A 141 -5.92 30.25 -18.93
N ASP A 142 -7.02 29.98 -19.64
CA ASP A 142 -6.98 29.81 -21.08
C ASP A 142 -6.90 31.16 -21.83
N SER A 143 -6.89 31.12 -23.17
CA SER A 143 -6.81 32.32 -24.00
C SER A 143 -7.97 33.30 -23.82
N ASN A 144 -9.11 32.83 -23.31
CA ASN A 144 -10.29 33.66 -23.03
C ASN A 144 -10.25 34.24 -21.61
N GLY A 145 -9.26 33.85 -20.80
CA GLY A 145 -9.16 34.23 -19.39
C GLY A 145 -10.01 33.36 -18.48
N ASP A 146 -10.53 32.23 -18.97
CA ASP A 146 -11.33 31.32 -18.15
C ASP A 146 -10.41 30.47 -17.26
N TYR A 147 -10.79 30.30 -16.01
CA TYR A 147 -10.05 29.49 -15.04
C TYR A 147 -10.21 28.00 -15.34
N GLN A 148 -9.09 27.32 -15.51
CA GLN A 148 -9.02 25.89 -15.78
C GLN A 148 -8.20 25.21 -14.68
N TRP A 149 -8.59 23.98 -14.35
CA TRP A 149 -7.87 23.16 -13.39
C TRP A 149 -7.96 21.68 -13.77
N LYS A 150 -6.98 20.90 -13.30
CA LYS A 150 -7.02 19.44 -13.38
C LYS A 150 -6.18 18.80 -12.29
N TYR A 151 -6.64 17.63 -11.84
CA TYR A 151 -5.80 16.70 -11.11
C TYR A 151 -5.03 15.82 -12.09
N HIS A 152 -3.76 15.60 -11.78
CA HIS A 152 -2.98 14.52 -12.38
C HIS A 152 -2.78 13.45 -11.31
N TRP A 153 -3.28 12.25 -11.59
CA TRP A 153 -3.16 11.10 -10.72
C TRP A 153 -1.98 10.24 -11.15
N VAL A 154 -1.30 9.65 -10.16
CA VAL A 154 -0.38 8.54 -10.37
C VAL A 154 -0.86 7.38 -9.52
N SER A 155 -1.17 6.28 -10.18
CA SER A 155 -1.71 5.07 -9.55
C SER A 155 -0.93 3.87 -10.05
N LYS A 156 -0.01 3.38 -9.21
CA LYS A 156 0.96 2.35 -9.61
C LYS A 156 0.92 1.16 -8.68
N LEU A 157 1.30 0.01 -9.21
CA LEU A 157 1.62 -1.18 -8.44
C LEU A 157 3.11 -1.45 -8.65
N VAL A 158 3.91 -1.18 -7.62
CA VAL A 158 5.35 -1.43 -7.65
C VAL A 158 5.60 -2.89 -7.27
N ILE A 159 6.30 -3.61 -8.13
CA ILE A 159 6.67 -5.00 -7.91
C ILE A 159 8.12 -5.03 -7.47
N VAL A 160 8.41 -5.70 -6.36
CA VAL A 160 9.71 -5.74 -5.71
C VAL A 160 10.17 -7.20 -5.63
N ASN A 161 11.41 -7.46 -6.05
CA ASN A 161 12.08 -8.73 -5.75
C ASN A 161 12.48 -8.73 -4.27
N VAL A 162 12.01 -9.74 -3.55
CA VAL A 162 12.31 -9.96 -2.13
C VAL A 162 13.02 -11.29 -1.99
N SER A 163 14.26 -11.35 -2.48
CA SER A 163 15.07 -12.53 -2.33
C SER A 163 15.54 -12.67 -0.88
N ALA A 164 15.13 -13.77 -0.27
CA ALA A 164 15.45 -14.10 1.11
C ALA A 164 16.97 -14.03 1.36
N GLY A 165 17.43 -13.03 2.12
CA GLY A 165 18.85 -12.84 2.48
C GLY A 165 19.69 -12.00 1.51
N ASN A 166 19.08 -11.40 0.48
CA ASN A 166 19.72 -10.48 -0.46
C ASN A 166 19.01 -9.11 -0.44
N ASN A 167 19.41 -8.22 -1.36
CA ASN A 167 18.87 -6.87 -1.47
C ASN A 167 17.47 -6.83 -2.08
N LEU A 168 16.67 -5.88 -1.61
CA LEU A 168 15.38 -5.49 -2.18
C LEU A 168 15.62 -4.68 -3.46
N THR A 169 14.95 -5.06 -4.55
CA THR A 169 15.09 -4.36 -5.84
C THR A 169 13.75 -4.24 -6.56
N ILE A 170 13.53 -3.13 -7.26
CA ILE A 170 12.34 -2.96 -8.10
C ILE A 170 12.43 -3.93 -9.29
N HIS A 171 11.44 -4.80 -9.40
CA HIS A 171 11.25 -5.74 -10.50
C HIS A 171 10.58 -5.06 -11.69
N GLY A 172 9.58 -4.23 -11.43
CA GLY A 172 8.81 -3.50 -12.44
C GLY A 172 7.60 -2.79 -11.84
N GLU A 173 6.82 -2.14 -12.69
CA GLU A 173 5.65 -1.37 -12.28
C GLU A 173 4.47 -1.67 -13.21
N VAL A 174 3.25 -1.66 -12.65
CA VAL A 174 2.01 -1.57 -13.42
C VAL A 174 1.40 -0.20 -13.17
N ASP A 175 0.91 0.45 -14.21
CA ASP A 175 0.42 1.84 -14.15
C ASP A 175 -1.06 1.93 -14.56
N HIS A 176 -1.90 2.41 -13.65
CA HIS A 176 -3.33 2.67 -13.84
C HIS A 176 -3.63 4.19 -13.92
N SER A 177 -2.62 5.05 -14.00
CA SER A 177 -2.79 6.52 -14.01
C SER A 177 -3.69 7.00 -15.15
N ASP A 178 -3.62 6.34 -16.30
CA ASP A 178 -4.41 6.67 -17.49
C ASP A 178 -5.92 6.42 -17.31
N PHE A 179 -6.31 5.61 -16.32
CA PHE A 179 -7.74 5.47 -15.96
C PHE A 179 -8.31 6.72 -15.29
N TYR A 180 -7.46 7.62 -14.77
CA TYR A 180 -7.86 8.75 -13.94
C TYR A 180 -7.54 10.10 -14.59
N THR A 181 -7.87 10.23 -15.89
CA THR A 181 -7.53 11.43 -16.68
C THR A 181 -8.54 12.57 -16.60
N SER A 182 -9.78 12.29 -16.19
CA SER A 182 -10.86 13.30 -16.04
C SER A 182 -11.90 12.87 -15.02
N GLY A 183 -12.63 13.82 -14.43
CA GLY A 183 -13.79 13.52 -13.56
C GLY A 183 -13.44 13.03 -12.15
N HIS A 184 -12.16 13.08 -11.74
CA HIS A 184 -11.72 12.66 -10.43
C HIS A 184 -11.19 13.82 -9.60
N TYR A 185 -11.57 13.82 -8.33
CA TYR A 185 -11.22 14.82 -7.34
C TYR A 185 -10.36 14.21 -6.24
N TRP A 186 -9.80 15.04 -5.36
CA TRP A 186 -8.88 14.57 -4.31
C TRP A 186 -9.50 13.53 -3.35
N TRP A 187 -10.83 13.44 -3.27
CA TRP A 187 -11.57 12.42 -2.50
C TRP A 187 -11.90 11.14 -3.29
N SER A 188 -11.64 11.11 -4.59
CA SER A 188 -11.92 9.95 -5.43
C SER A 188 -10.96 8.80 -5.12
N SER A 189 -11.46 7.56 -5.23
CA SER A 189 -10.66 6.34 -5.07
C SER A 189 -9.88 6.02 -6.34
N THR A 190 -8.65 6.52 -6.43
CA THR A 190 -7.83 6.45 -7.66
C THR A 190 -6.65 5.49 -7.58
N GLY A 191 -6.45 4.83 -6.44
CA GLY A 191 -5.37 3.85 -6.25
C GLY A 191 -5.72 2.46 -6.78
N ILE A 192 -4.70 1.71 -7.19
CA ILE A 192 -4.78 0.24 -7.25
C ILE A 192 -4.95 -0.24 -5.80
N SER A 193 -6.03 -0.96 -5.52
CA SER A 193 -6.34 -1.41 -4.16
C SER A 193 -5.95 -2.86 -3.93
N ARG A 194 -6.01 -3.71 -4.96
CA ARG A 194 -5.71 -5.14 -4.84
C ARG A 194 -4.81 -5.61 -5.98
N SER A 195 -4.03 -6.64 -5.68
CA SER A 195 -3.27 -7.36 -6.68
C SER A 195 -3.27 -8.86 -6.42
N ILE A 196 -3.15 -9.65 -7.48
CA ILE A 196 -3.12 -11.11 -7.41
C ILE A 196 -2.03 -11.63 -8.35
N PHE A 197 -1.08 -12.39 -7.79
CA PHE A 197 -0.15 -13.18 -8.60
C PHE A 197 -0.83 -14.47 -9.05
N MET A 198 -0.79 -14.76 -10.35
CA MET A 198 -1.37 -15.96 -10.93
C MET A 198 -0.51 -16.49 -12.08
N GLY A 199 0.19 -17.59 -11.83
CA GLY A 199 1.15 -18.14 -12.80
C GLY A 199 2.27 -17.15 -13.09
N ASP A 200 2.45 -16.80 -14.36
CA ASP A 200 3.45 -15.81 -14.82
C ASP A 200 2.88 -14.40 -14.98
N TYR A 201 1.71 -14.14 -14.40
CA TYR A 201 1.00 -12.87 -14.53
C TYR A 201 0.71 -12.26 -13.16
N ILE A 202 0.57 -10.94 -13.16
CA ILE A 202 0.01 -10.18 -12.05
C ILE A 202 -1.23 -9.44 -12.53
N TYR A 203 -2.29 -9.55 -11.74
CA TYR A 203 -3.53 -8.82 -11.92
C TYR A 203 -3.49 -7.62 -10.99
N ALA A 204 -3.62 -6.42 -11.53
CA ALA A 204 -3.77 -5.19 -10.76
C ALA A 204 -5.21 -4.72 -10.85
N ILE A 205 -5.83 -4.41 -9.71
CA ILE A 205 -7.25 -4.09 -9.60
C ILE A 205 -7.38 -2.72 -8.94
N SER A 206 -7.93 -1.75 -9.69
CA SER A 206 -8.35 -0.44 -9.17
C SER A 206 -9.85 -0.26 -9.40
N HIS A 207 -10.41 0.83 -8.85
CA HIS A 207 -11.83 1.16 -9.04
C HIS A 207 -12.22 1.33 -10.52
N ALA A 208 -11.32 1.88 -11.33
CA ALA A 208 -11.59 2.18 -12.72
C ALA A 208 -11.23 1.04 -13.69
N GLY A 209 -10.53 0.01 -13.24
CA GLY A 209 -10.11 -1.05 -14.15
C GLY A 209 -9.24 -2.15 -13.54
N ILE A 210 -9.12 -3.22 -14.32
CA ILE A 210 -8.28 -4.38 -14.03
C ILE A 210 -7.30 -4.53 -15.20
N THR A 211 -6.01 -4.72 -14.90
CA THR A 211 -5.00 -5.04 -15.92
C THR A 211 -4.30 -6.35 -15.58
N VAL A 212 -3.82 -7.03 -16.62
CA VAL A 212 -3.06 -8.28 -16.51
C VAL A 212 -1.70 -8.07 -17.15
N THR A 213 -0.64 -8.18 -16.36
CA THR A 213 0.74 -7.92 -16.81
C THR A 213 1.57 -9.19 -16.69
N ASN A 214 2.34 -9.50 -17.73
CA ASN A 214 3.27 -10.62 -17.71
C ASN A 214 4.51 -10.26 -16.88
N LEU A 215 4.84 -11.07 -15.88
CA LEU A 215 5.90 -10.78 -14.91
C LEU A 215 7.30 -10.79 -15.54
N SER A 216 7.56 -11.59 -16.57
CA SER A 216 8.92 -11.68 -17.16
C SER A 216 9.22 -10.53 -18.12
N THR A 217 8.22 -10.10 -18.88
CA THR A 217 8.39 -9.04 -19.89
C THR A 217 7.95 -7.66 -19.39
N MET A 218 7.20 -7.63 -18.29
CA MET A 218 6.52 -6.44 -17.77
C MET A 218 5.56 -5.77 -18.78
N ASN A 219 5.14 -6.50 -19.82
CA ASN A 219 4.16 -6.02 -20.77
C ASN A 219 2.74 -6.34 -20.29
N MET A 220 1.84 -5.35 -20.40
CA MET A 220 0.41 -5.57 -20.24
C MET A 220 -0.09 -6.49 -21.37
N THR A 221 -0.83 -7.52 -20.97
CA THR A 221 -1.36 -8.55 -21.87
C THR A 221 -2.86 -8.46 -22.07
N ASP A 222 -3.58 -7.92 -21.08
CA ASP A 222 -5.01 -7.70 -21.17
C ASP A 222 -5.44 -6.57 -20.22
N SER A 223 -6.58 -5.96 -20.50
CA SER A 223 -7.19 -4.94 -19.63
C SER A 223 -8.71 -4.93 -19.73
N LEU A 224 -9.35 -4.60 -18.62
CA LEU A 224 -10.78 -4.38 -18.50
C LEU A 224 -11.00 -3.04 -17.82
N VAL A 225 -11.67 -2.11 -18.50
CA VAL A 225 -12.14 -0.87 -17.88
C VAL A 225 -13.45 -1.15 -17.16
N LEU A 226 -13.54 -0.74 -15.90
CA LEU A 226 -14.77 -0.78 -15.12
C LEU A 226 -15.44 0.57 -15.30
N ASN A 227 -16.58 0.59 -15.99
CA ASN A 227 -17.40 1.80 -16.08
C ASN A 227 -18.05 2.03 -14.70
N GLU A 228 -17.45 2.86 -13.86
CA GLU A 228 -18.20 3.49 -12.79
C GLU A 228 -19.10 4.57 -13.43
N GLU A 229 -20.41 4.36 -13.43
CA GLU A 229 -21.32 5.50 -13.34
C GLU A 229 -21.00 6.18 -12.01
N VAL A 230 -20.31 7.32 -12.08
CA VAL A 230 -20.09 8.17 -10.90
C VAL A 230 -21.45 8.77 -10.54
N GLU A 231 -22.24 8.08 -9.71
CA GLU A 231 -23.32 8.74 -8.97
C GLU A 231 -22.67 9.67 -7.95
N ASP A 232 -22.63 10.96 -8.30
CA ASP A 232 -22.22 12.07 -7.44
C ASP A 232 -23.23 12.25 -6.29
N ASP A 233 -23.19 11.39 -5.27
CA ASP A 233 -23.94 11.61 -4.03
C ASP A 233 -23.19 12.60 -3.11
N TYR A 234 -23.07 13.85 -3.56
CA TYR A 234 -22.56 14.95 -2.72
C TYR A 234 -23.67 15.84 -2.13
N TYR A 235 -24.95 15.62 -2.48
CA TYR A 235 -26.10 16.28 -1.84
C TYR A 235 -27.35 15.39 -1.76
N GLY A 236 -27.25 14.20 -1.16
CA GLY A 236 -28.41 13.39 -0.80
C GLY A 236 -28.97 13.80 0.56
N TYR A 237 -29.70 14.92 0.66
CA TYR A 237 -30.73 14.99 1.71
C TYR A 237 -31.77 13.95 1.35
N ALA A 238 -31.75 12.82 2.07
CA ALA A 238 -32.85 11.87 2.03
C ALA A 238 -34.11 12.59 2.57
N GLU A 239 -34.89 13.19 1.68
CA GLU A 239 -36.31 13.33 1.95
C GLU A 239 -36.87 11.90 1.95
N GLU A 240 -37.12 11.36 3.14
CA GLU A 240 -37.99 10.21 3.30
C GLU A 240 -39.34 10.55 2.65
N SER A 241 -39.53 10.14 1.40
CA SER A 241 -40.85 10.07 0.82
C SER A 241 -41.60 8.95 1.55
N SER A 242 -42.35 9.33 2.58
CA SER A 242 -43.34 8.46 3.21
C SER A 242 -44.39 8.08 2.17
N THR A 243 -44.19 6.92 1.54
CA THR A 243 -45.24 6.25 0.78
C THR A 243 -46.18 5.62 1.80
N SER A 244 -47.28 6.29 2.11
CA SER A 244 -48.37 5.68 2.87
C SER A 244 -48.99 4.56 2.03
N SER A 245 -48.75 3.31 2.40
CA SER A 245 -49.53 2.18 1.91
C SER A 245 -50.96 2.31 2.43
N SER A 246 -51.93 2.49 1.54
CA SER A 246 -53.34 2.33 1.86
C SER A 246 -53.72 0.88 1.61
N ASP A 247 -53.50 0.03 2.62
CA ASP A 247 -54.11 -1.29 2.64
C ASP A 247 -55.56 -1.15 3.13
N ALA A 248 -56.47 -1.35 2.19
CA ALA A 248 -57.88 -1.53 2.46
C ALA A 248 -58.11 -2.96 2.97
N GLU A 249 -58.28 -3.10 4.29
CA GLU A 249 -58.85 -4.32 4.87
C GLU A 249 -60.38 -4.32 4.66
N LYS A 250 -60.86 -5.38 4.01
CA LYS A 250 -62.26 -5.84 4.02
C LYS A 250 -62.27 -7.21 4.68
N GLU A 251 -63.09 -7.37 5.72
CA GLU A 251 -63.80 -8.55 6.24
C GLU A 251 -64.47 -8.03 7.54
N ASP A 252 -65.77 -8.07 7.81
CA ASP A 252 -66.92 -8.92 7.41
C ASP A 252 -68.20 -8.09 7.16
#